data_AF-A0A8J3GCX6-F1
#
_entry.id   AF-A0A8J3GCX6-F1
#
_cell.length_a   1.000
_cell.length_b   1.000
_cell.length_c   1.000
_cell.angle_alpha   90.00
_cell.angle_beta   90.00
_cell.angle_gamma   90.00
#
_symmetry.space_group_name_H-M   'P 1'
#
loop_
_entity.id
_entity.type
_entity.pdbx_description
1 polymer ?
#
loop_
_entity_poly.entity_id
_entity_poly.type
_entity_poly.pdbx_seq_one_letter_code
_entity_poly.pdbx_strand_id
1 'polypeptide(L)'
;MKLAKDQLSPGQGPTVFPREQLKASQRHLRDGNCLIVAMDMPSEAMREASWGGRAIRLSTGAVRMAVSTRSLVAACIVVETAPWRFEVQIGQPVCAYSQGLEAAFDQVAQDLEHRLRPYSEQSCWEVYNCLV
;
A
#
# COMPACT_ATOMS: atom_id res chain seq x y z
N MET A 1 0.99 -18.38 16.39
CA MET A 1 0.79 -17.18 15.56
C MET A 1 1.24 -15.97 16.39
N LYS A 2 2.40 -15.36 16.09
CA LYS A 2 2.88 -14.18 16.84
C LYS A 2 2.09 -12.96 16.32
N LEU A 3 1.28 -12.36 17.18
CA LEU A 3 0.69 -11.05 16.90
C LEU A 3 1.83 -10.06 16.67
N ALA A 4 1.80 -9.38 15.52
CA ALA A 4 2.66 -8.23 15.29
C ALA A 4 2.39 -7.24 16.43
N LYS A 5 3.43 -6.91 17.20
CA LYS A 5 3.33 -5.94 18.28
C LYS A 5 3.21 -4.58 17.62
N ASP A 6 1.99 -4.04 17.58
CA ASP A 6 1.76 -2.65 17.17
C ASP A 6 2.64 -1.75 18.04
N GLN A 7 3.58 -1.03 17.42
CA GLN A 7 4.42 -0.04 18.09
C GLN A 7 3.71 1.32 18.24
N LEU A 8 2.40 1.38 18.03
CA LEU A 8 1.63 2.60 18.21
C LEU A 8 1.28 2.76 19.69
N SER A 9 2.02 3.62 20.37
CA SER A 9 1.66 4.06 21.72
C SER A 9 0.36 4.86 21.67
N PRO A 10 -0.58 4.72 22.62
CA PRO A 10 -1.77 5.54 22.69
C PRO A 10 -1.40 7.03 22.67
N GLY A 11 -1.85 7.78 21.66
CA GLY A 11 -1.56 9.22 21.51
C GLY A 11 -0.53 9.59 20.45
N GLN A 12 0.19 8.62 19.87
CA GLN A 12 0.96 8.85 18.64
C GLN A 12 0.03 8.62 17.45
N GLY A 13 -0.36 9.69 16.76
CA GLY A 13 -1.02 9.59 15.47
C GLY A 13 -0.14 8.81 14.47
N PRO A 14 -0.72 8.29 13.37
CA PRO A 14 0.07 7.63 12.34
C PRO A 14 1.19 8.58 11.88
N THR A 15 2.40 8.04 11.72
CA THR A 15 3.52 8.84 11.19
C THR A 15 3.25 9.14 9.72
N VAL A 16 2.65 10.30 9.45
CA VAL A 16 2.41 10.80 8.10
C VAL A 16 3.70 11.43 7.61
N PHE A 17 4.27 10.89 6.54
CA PHE A 17 5.39 11.50 5.84
C PHE A 17 4.84 12.26 4.63
N PRO A 18 4.91 13.61 4.63
CA PRO A 18 4.71 14.38 3.41
C PRO A 18 5.63 13.88 2.30
N ARG A 19 5.23 14.06 1.04
CA ARG A 19 5.97 13.63 -0.14
C ARG A 19 7.45 14.05 -0.12
N GLU A 20 7.76 15.19 0.48
CA GLU A 20 9.11 15.76 0.60
C GLU A 20 10.03 15.01 1.58
N GLN A 21 9.48 14.15 2.44
CA GLN A 21 10.21 13.46 3.50
C GLN A 21 10.67 12.04 3.12
N LEU A 22 10.99 11.80 1.84
CA LEU A 22 11.40 10.49 1.32
C LEU A 22 12.56 9.84 2.10
N LYS A 23 13.54 10.65 2.53
CA LYS A 23 14.69 10.14 3.32
C LYS A 23 14.27 9.66 4.71
N ALA A 24 13.27 10.31 5.31
CA ALA A 24 12.78 9.96 6.64
C ALA A 24 11.95 8.67 6.58
N SER A 25 11.08 8.53 5.58
CA SER A 25 10.30 7.30 5.36
C SER A 25 11.19 6.09 5.02
N GLN A 26 12.24 6.28 4.20
CA GLN A 26 13.22 5.22 3.94
C GLN A 26 13.98 4.79 5.21
N ARG A 27 14.35 5.74 6.07
CA ARG A 27 15.00 5.42 7.35
C ARG A 27 14.04 4.65 8.26
N HIS A 28 12.80 5.12 8.38
CA HIS A 28 11.76 4.48 9.17
C HIS A 28 11.57 3.00 8.82
N LEU A 29 11.52 2.68 7.51
CA LEU A 29 11.46 1.30 7.02
C LEU A 29 12.72 0.49 7.34
N ARG A 30 13.92 1.09 7.19
CA ARG A 30 15.19 0.41 7.52
C ARG A 30 15.33 0.12 9.02
N ASP A 31 14.68 0.90 9.87
CA ASP A 31 14.61 0.67 11.30
C ASP A 31 13.62 -0.47 11.69
N GLY A 32 12.99 -1.12 10.70
CA GLY A 32 12.09 -2.26 10.89
C GLY A 32 10.64 -1.87 11.19
N ASN A 33 10.27 -0.61 10.94
CA ASN A 33 8.89 -0.15 11.08
C ASN A 33 8.09 -0.34 9.79
N CYS A 34 6.76 -0.32 9.89
CA CYS A 34 5.88 -0.37 8.74
C CYS A 34 5.53 1.03 8.22
N LEU A 35 5.10 1.11 6.96
CA LEU A 35 4.61 2.35 6.36
C LEU A 35 3.38 2.08 5.50
N ILE A 36 2.33 2.89 5.66
CA ILE A 36 1.17 2.91 4.76
C ILE A 36 1.36 4.03 3.74
N VAL A 37 1.22 3.70 2.45
CA VAL A 37 1.41 4.64 1.34
C VAL A 37 0.20 4.62 0.43
N ALA A 38 -0.47 5.76 0.27
CA ALA A 38 -1.59 5.91 -0.67
C ALA A 38 -1.10 5.75 -2.12
N MET A 39 -1.83 4.96 -2.91
CA MET A 39 -1.45 4.66 -4.30
C MET A 39 -2.27 5.42 -5.35
N ASP A 40 -3.49 5.78 -5.01
CA ASP A 40 -4.46 6.48 -5.84
C ASP A 40 -4.19 7.99 -5.97
N MET A 41 -3.30 8.53 -5.13
CA MET A 41 -2.91 9.93 -5.17
C MET A 41 -2.01 10.25 -6.39
N PRO A 42 -2.25 11.38 -7.09
CA PRO A 42 -1.40 11.82 -8.20
C PRO A 42 0.08 11.92 -7.79
N SER A 43 0.97 11.36 -8.60
CA SER A 43 2.42 11.42 -8.40
C SER A 43 3.17 11.47 -9.73
N GLU A 44 4.45 11.85 -9.69
CA GLU A 44 5.30 11.88 -10.90
C GLU A 44 5.50 10.50 -11.54
N ALA A 45 5.46 9.43 -10.74
CA ALA A 45 5.76 8.08 -11.19
C ALA A 45 4.54 7.18 -10.98
N MET A 46 3.65 7.16 -11.98
CA MET A 46 2.45 6.33 -12.00
C MET A 46 2.50 5.34 -13.16
N ARG A 47 1.89 4.17 -12.96
CA ARG A 47 1.76 3.11 -13.98
C ARG A 47 0.30 2.69 -14.09
N GLU A 48 -0.10 2.25 -15.28
CA GLU A 48 -1.44 1.74 -15.52
C GLU A 48 -1.61 0.34 -14.92
N ALA A 49 -2.80 0.10 -14.37
CA ALA A 49 -3.28 -1.19 -13.91
C ALA A 49 -4.71 -1.41 -14.42
N SER A 50 -5.10 -2.67 -14.60
CA SER A 50 -6.48 -3.02 -14.94
C SER A 50 -7.33 -3.10 -13.67
N TRP A 51 -8.53 -2.52 -13.72
CA TRP A 51 -9.57 -2.72 -12.72
C TRP A 51 -10.92 -2.87 -13.40
N GLY A 52 -11.48 -4.09 -13.37
CA GLY A 52 -12.80 -4.34 -13.96
C GLY A 52 -12.85 -4.01 -15.46
N GLY A 53 -11.73 -4.19 -16.17
CA GLY A 53 -11.59 -3.84 -17.58
C GLY A 53 -11.33 -2.36 -17.89
N ARG A 54 -11.21 -1.50 -16.86
CA ARG A 54 -10.79 -0.10 -17.01
C ARG A 54 -9.33 0.07 -16.64
N ALA A 55 -8.64 0.95 -17.34
CA ALA A 55 -7.29 1.37 -16.96
C ALA A 55 -7.38 2.38 -15.81
N ILE A 56 -6.75 2.06 -14.68
CA ILE A 56 -6.52 2.99 -13.57
C ILE A 56 -5.03 3.30 -13.48
N ARG A 57 -4.67 4.48 -12.96
CA ARG A 57 -3.28 4.86 -12.74
C ARG A 57 -2.96 4.78 -11.26
N LEU A 58 -1.95 4.01 -10.90
CA LEU A 58 -1.50 3.84 -9.52
C LEU A 58 -0.05 4.33 -9.36
N SER A 59 0.26 4.91 -8.21
CA SER A 59 1.60 5.36 -7.87
C SER A 59 2.55 4.16 -7.72
N THR A 60 3.75 4.29 -8.27
CA THR A 60 4.81 3.26 -8.13
C THR A 60 5.69 3.51 -6.90
N GLY A 61 5.39 4.56 -6.12
CA GLY A 61 6.24 5.06 -5.05
C GLY A 61 6.51 4.02 -3.96
N ALA A 62 5.48 3.29 -3.53
CA ALA A 62 5.62 2.22 -2.55
C ALA A 62 6.52 1.08 -3.06
N VAL A 63 6.29 0.58 -4.27
CA VAL A 63 7.10 -0.51 -4.86
C VAL A 63 8.55 -0.07 -5.04
N ARG A 64 8.79 1.16 -5.51
CA ARG A 64 10.12 1.77 -5.60
C ARG A 64 10.80 1.86 -4.24
N MET A 65 10.05 2.26 -3.21
CA MET A 65 10.56 2.36 -1.85
C MET A 65 10.98 0.99 -1.34
N ALA A 66 10.13 -0.03 -1.49
CA ALA A 66 10.40 -1.42 -1.13
C ALA A 66 11.70 -1.94 -1.76
N VAL A 67 11.93 -1.66 -3.05
CA VAL A 67 13.20 -2.00 -3.72
C VAL A 67 14.39 -1.29 -3.06
N SER A 68 14.28 0.01 -2.80
CA SER A 68 15.38 0.83 -2.25
C SER A 68 15.72 0.55 -0.78
N THR A 69 14.76 0.04 -0.01
CA THR A 69 14.91 -0.29 1.41
C THR A 69 15.06 -1.79 1.66
N ARG A 70 14.91 -2.62 0.62
CA ARG A 70 14.78 -4.08 0.73
C ARG A 70 13.64 -4.51 1.67
N SER A 71 12.55 -3.74 1.65
CA SER A 71 11.31 -4.06 2.37
C SER A 71 10.39 -4.89 1.49
N LEU A 72 9.40 -5.53 2.11
CA LEU A 72 8.28 -6.15 1.44
C LEU A 72 7.18 -5.11 1.20
N VAL A 73 6.34 -5.35 0.21
CA VAL A 73 5.15 -4.52 -0.07
C VAL A 73 3.92 -5.40 -0.20
N ALA A 74 2.84 -5.04 0.47
CA ALA A 74 1.55 -5.72 0.36
C ALA A 74 0.50 -4.70 -0.07
N ALA A 75 -0.44 -5.12 -0.91
CA ALA A 75 -1.64 -4.34 -1.18
C ALA A 75 -2.42 -4.13 0.13
N CYS A 76 -3.03 -2.97 0.32
CA CYS A 76 -3.89 -2.69 1.46
C CYS A 76 -5.11 -1.92 0.98
N ILE A 77 -6.30 -2.44 1.28
CA ILE A 77 -7.55 -1.72 0.99
C ILE A 77 -8.27 -1.43 2.29
N VAL A 78 -8.84 -0.23 2.36
CA VAL A 78 -9.74 0.19 3.43
C VAL A 78 -11.09 0.46 2.79
N VAL A 79 -12.12 -0.23 3.27
CA VAL A 79 -13.47 -0.11 2.73
C VAL A 79 -14.45 0.19 3.84
N GLU A 80 -15.27 1.23 3.63
CA GLU A 80 -16.39 1.50 4.53
C GLU A 80 -17.55 0.54 4.20
N THR A 81 -17.86 -0.36 5.13
CA THR A 81 -18.92 -1.38 4.97
C THR A 81 -20.26 -0.96 5.57
N ALA A 82 -20.24 0.02 6.47
CA ALA A 82 -21.39 0.74 7.02
C ALA A 82 -20.87 2.08 7.58
N PRO A 83 -21.73 3.08 7.87
CA PRO A 83 -21.29 4.36 8.42
C PRO A 83 -20.37 4.17 9.63
N TRP A 84 -19.13 4.66 9.52
CA TRP A 84 -18.08 4.55 10.53
C TRP A 84 -17.59 3.12 10.83
N ARG A 85 -17.88 2.15 9.96
CA ARG A 85 -17.38 0.77 10.05
C ARG A 85 -16.51 0.46 8.85
N PHE A 86 -15.23 0.26 9.13
CA PHE A 86 -14.20 0.01 8.12
C PHE A 86 -13.72 -1.43 8.18
N GLU A 87 -13.57 -2.04 7.02
CA GLU A 87 -12.85 -3.28 6.82
C GLU A 87 -11.47 -2.97 6.24
N VAL A 88 -10.43 -3.53 6.85
CA VAL A 88 -9.06 -3.42 6.35
C VAL A 88 -8.62 -4.78 5.85
N GLN A 89 -8.26 -4.86 4.58
CA GLN A 89 -7.70 -6.08 4.00
C GLN A 89 -6.25 -5.85 3.59
N ILE A 90 -5.37 -6.74 4.04
CA ILE A 90 -3.95 -6.71 3.71
C ILE A 90 -3.61 -7.91 2.83
N GLY A 91 -2.89 -7.60 1.75
CA GLY A 91 -2.36 -8.50 0.74
C GLY A 91 -1.30 -9.47 1.26
N GLN A 92 -0.94 -10.42 0.40
CA GLN A 92 0.28 -11.18 0.62
C GLN A 92 1.49 -10.29 0.36
N PRO A 93 2.51 -10.30 1.23
CA PRO A 93 3.72 -9.53 1.01
C PRO A 93 4.46 -9.96 -0.27
N VAL A 94 4.86 -8.96 -1.06
CA VAL A 94 5.58 -9.09 -2.32
C VAL A 94 7.01 -8.61 -2.11
N CYS A 95 7.97 -9.47 -2.45
CA CYS A 95 9.40 -9.18 -2.33
C CYS A 95 9.91 -8.38 -3.54
N ALA A 96 9.71 -7.06 -3.55
CA ALA A 96 9.95 -6.25 -4.76
C ALA A 96 11.42 -6.26 -5.23
N TYR A 97 12.36 -6.32 -4.29
CA TYR A 97 13.80 -6.28 -4.59
C TYR A 97 14.34 -7.57 -5.23
N SER A 98 13.66 -8.71 -5.11
CA SER A 98 14.10 -9.97 -5.72
C SER A 98 13.49 -10.23 -7.10
N GLN A 99 12.25 -9.79 -7.32
CA GLN A 99 11.51 -10.04 -8.57
C GLN A 99 11.54 -8.88 -9.57
N GLY A 100 12.02 -7.71 -9.14
CA GLY A 100 12.04 -6.50 -9.95
C GLY A 100 10.78 -5.65 -9.78
N LEU A 101 10.92 -4.36 -10.08
CA LEU A 101 9.89 -3.35 -9.84
C LEU A 101 8.59 -3.65 -10.60
N GLU A 102 8.71 -4.04 -11.87
CA GLU A 102 7.55 -4.24 -12.74
C GLU A 102 6.70 -5.44 -12.31
N ALA A 103 7.34 -6.60 -12.12
CA ALA A 103 6.67 -7.81 -11.66
C ALA A 103 6.01 -7.61 -10.29
N ALA A 104 6.71 -6.93 -9.37
CA ALA A 104 6.15 -6.64 -8.05
C ALA A 104 4.94 -5.69 -8.13
N PHE A 105 5.00 -4.67 -8.99
CA PHE A 105 3.88 -3.77 -9.21
C PHE A 105 2.67 -4.52 -9.79
N ASP A 106 2.88 -5.35 -10.82
CA ASP A 106 1.79 -6.11 -11.44
C ASP A 106 1.14 -7.09 -10.46
N GLN A 107 1.94 -7.74 -9.61
CA GLN A 107 1.42 -8.61 -8.56
C GLN A 107 0.58 -7.85 -7.52
N VAL A 108 1.06 -6.69 -7.05
CA VAL A 108 0.30 -5.83 -6.13
C VAL A 108 -0.99 -5.33 -6.78
N ALA A 109 -0.94 -4.91 -8.04
CA ALA A 109 -2.11 -4.44 -8.78
C ALA A 109 -3.16 -5.54 -8.98
N GLN A 110 -2.74 -6.77 -9.28
CA GLN A 110 -3.64 -7.92 -9.40
C GLN A 110 -4.29 -8.28 -8.06
N ASP A 111 -3.54 -8.22 -6.96
CA ASP A 111 -4.10 -8.46 -5.61
C ASP A 111 -5.11 -7.37 -5.24
N LEU A 112 -4.82 -6.10 -5.56
CA LEU A 112 -5.77 -4.99 -5.41
C LEU A 112 -7.05 -5.22 -6.23
N GLU A 113 -6.94 -5.57 -7.51
CA GLU A 113 -8.10 -5.86 -8.36
C GLU A 113 -8.95 -7.01 -7.81
N HIS A 114 -8.29 -8.10 -7.37
CA HIS A 114 -8.98 -9.25 -6.79
C HIS A 114 -9.77 -8.87 -5.53
N ARG A 115 -9.18 -8.04 -4.67
CA ARG A 115 -9.78 -7.61 -3.40
C ARG A 115 -10.83 -6.52 -3.56
N LEU A 116 -10.70 -5.67 -4.56
CA LEU A 116 -11.70 -4.64 -4.87
C LEU A 116 -12.93 -5.20 -5.59
N ARG A 117 -12.80 -6.36 -6.26
CA ARG A 117 -13.89 -6.99 -7.04
C ARG A 117 -15.23 -7.16 -6.28
N PRO A 118 -15.28 -7.52 -4.99
CA PRO A 118 -16.54 -7.67 -4.26
C PRO A 118 -17.26 -6.33 -4.00
N TYR A 119 -16.55 -5.21 -4.11
CA TYR A 119 -17.08 -3.89 -3.80
C TYR A 119 -17.58 -3.21 -5.07
N SER A 120 -18.85 -2.81 -5.03
CA SER A 120 -19.49 -2.09 -6.15
C SER A 120 -18.92 -0.68 -6.32
N GLU A 121 -19.09 -0.07 -7.50
CA GLU A 121 -18.74 1.33 -7.79
C GLU A 121 -19.34 2.35 -6.80
N GLN A 122 -20.36 1.97 -6.01
CA GLN A 122 -21.03 2.82 -5.02
C GLN A 122 -20.36 2.83 -3.64
N SER A 123 -19.32 2.00 -3.43
CA SER A 123 -18.62 1.93 -2.15
C SER A 123 -17.52 3.01 -2.12
N CYS A 124 -17.41 3.74 -1.02
CA CYS A 124 -16.22 4.56 -0.76
C CYS A 124 -15.08 3.63 -0.34
N TRP A 125 -14.02 3.57 -1.14
CA TRP A 125 -12.82 2.79 -0.87
C TRP A 125 -11.57 3.66 -1.07
N GLU A 126 -10.53 3.35 -0.30
CA GLU A 126 -9.21 3.97 -0.41
C GLU A 126 -8.17 2.88 -0.64
N VAL A 127 -7.21 3.14 -1.56
CA VAL A 127 -6.18 2.16 -1.94
C VAL A 127 -4.82 2.58 -1.39
N TYR A 128 -4.26 1.67 -0.60
CA TYR A 128 -2.97 1.83 0.02
C TYR A 128 -2.03 0.66 -0.32
N ASN A 129 -0.74 0.87 -0.09
CA ASN A 129 0.23 -0.19 0.08
C ASN A 129 0.75 -0.16 1.50
N CYS A 130 0.91 -1.35 2.08
CA CYS A 130 1.61 -1.55 3.33
C CYS A 130 3.03 -2.02 3.02
N LEU A 131 4.03 -1.27 3.46
CA LEU A 131 5.43 -1.67 3.44
C LEU A 131 5.80 -2.24 4.81
N VAL A 132 6.43 -3.41 4.80
CA VAL A 132 6.87 -4.15 6.00
C VAL A 132 8.27 -4.69 5.86
#